data_AF-A0A401TD81-F1
#
_entry.id   AF-A0A401TD81-F1
#
_cell.length_a   1.000
_cell.length_b   1.000
_cell.length_c   1.000
_cell.angle_alpha   90.00
_cell.angle_beta   90.00
_cell.angle_gamma   90.00
#
_symmetry.space_group_name_H-M   'P 1'
#
loop_
_entity.id
_entity.type
_entity.pdbx_description
1 polymer ?
#
loop_
_entity_poly.entity_id
_entity_poly.type
_entity_poly.pdbx_seq_one_letter_code
_entity_poly.pdbx_strand_id
1 'polypeptide(L)'
;EVSPLENAIETMERMNEKISNMVQQYAWDRSLPAHPLSMLLTGIVDAGVMGGLANYEKAFFHPTYLQEHPEDQDKIETLKQLIALQVG
;
A
#
# COMPACT_ATOMS: atom_id res chain seq x y z
N GLU A 1 -11.20 12.00 13.67
CA GLU A 1 -10.23 11.99 12.56
C GLU A 1 -9.52 10.65 12.56
N VAL A 2 -9.22 10.08 11.38
CA VAL A 2 -8.44 8.84 11.25
C VAL A 2 -6.96 9.21 11.38
N SER A 3 -6.18 8.44 12.13
CA SER A 3 -4.75 8.73 12.29
C SER A 3 -4.03 8.61 10.94
N PRO A 4 -2.94 9.37 10.70
CA PRO A 4 -2.15 9.26 9.48
C PRO A 4 -1.68 7.81 9.19
N LEU A 5 -1.39 7.04 10.25
CA LEU A 5 -1.00 5.64 10.16
C LEU A 5 -2.16 4.73 9.73
N GLU A 6 -3.34 4.88 10.32
CA GLU A 6 -4.53 4.12 9.92
C GLU A 6 -4.95 4.42 8.49
N ASN A 7 -4.87 5.69 8.07
CA ASN A 7 -5.13 6.07 6.69
C ASN A 7 -4.13 5.41 5.72
N ALA A 8 -2.85 5.31 6.11
CA ALA A 8 -1.84 4.60 5.32
C ALA A 8 -2.16 3.11 5.18
N ILE A 9 -2.59 2.46 6.27
CA ILE A 9 -2.99 1.04 6.28
C ILE A 9 -4.21 0.83 5.37
N GLU A 10 -5.31 1.59 5.56
CA GLU A 10 -6.51 1.48 4.72
C GLU A 10 -6.19 1.70 3.24
N THR A 11 -5.31 2.66 2.93
CA THR A 11 -4.89 2.93 1.56
C THR A 11 -4.17 1.73 0.96
N MET A 12 -3.26 1.08 1.71
CA MET A 12 -2.56 -0.12 1.22
C MET A 12 -3.48 -1.31 1.07
N GLU A 13 -4.38 -1.54 2.03
CA GLU A 13 -5.36 -2.64 1.97
C GLU A 13 -6.24 -2.53 0.72
N ARG A 14 -6.84 -1.36 0.49
CA ARG A 14 -7.68 -1.09 -0.69
C ARG A 14 -6.90 -1.28 -2.00
N MET A 15 -5.62 -0.93 -1.99
CA MET A 15 -4.77 -1.06 -3.15
C MET A 15 -4.43 -2.53 -3.44
N ASN A 16 -4.03 -3.30 -2.42
CA ASN A 16 -3.77 -4.73 -2.53
C ASN A 16 -5.02 -5.50 -2.97
N GLU A 17 -6.19 -5.16 -2.40
CA GLU A 17 -7.47 -5.73 -2.82
C GLU A 17 -7.77 -5.43 -4.29
N LYS A 18 -7.54 -4.20 -4.75
CA LYS A 18 -7.76 -3.80 -6.13
C LYS A 18 -6.83 -4.53 -7.11
N ILE A 19 -5.56 -4.72 -6.74
CA ILE A 19 -4.60 -5.50 -7.53
C ILE A 19 -5.07 -6.95 -7.61
N SER A 20 -5.40 -7.58 -6.48
CA SER A 20 -5.86 -8.97 -6.41
C SER A 20 -7.13 -9.19 -7.25
N ASN A 21 -8.13 -8.32 -7.11
CA ASN A 21 -9.36 -8.38 -7.90
C ASN A 21 -9.10 -8.26 -9.40
N MET A 22 -8.13 -7.42 -9.79
CA MET A 22 -7.77 -7.27 -11.19
C MET A 22 -7.04 -8.50 -11.71
N VAL A 23 -6.06 -9.03 -10.98
CA VAL A 23 -5.36 -10.27 -11.33
C VAL A 23 -6.37 -11.42 -11.54
N GLN A 24 -7.35 -11.56 -10.65
CA GLN A 24 -8.41 -12.56 -10.78
C GLN A 24 -9.28 -12.36 -12.03
N GLN A 25 -9.66 -11.11 -12.34
CA GLN A 25 -10.43 -10.80 -13.55
C GLN A 25 -9.67 -11.19 -14.84
N TYR A 26 -8.38 -10.91 -14.92
CA TYR A 26 -7.56 -11.30 -16.08
C TYR A 26 -7.26 -12.81 -16.11
N ALA A 27 -7.19 -13.46 -14.95
CA ALA A 27 -7.09 -14.91 -14.88
C ALA A 27 -8.36 -15.59 -15.42
N TRP A 28 -9.54 -14.99 -15.17
CA TRP A 28 -10.84 -15.46 -15.64
C TRP A 28 -11.09 -15.14 -17.11
N ASP A 29 -10.74 -13.94 -17.57
CA ASP A 29 -10.92 -13.48 -18.95
C ASP A 29 -9.66 -12.78 -19.49
N ARG A 30 -8.90 -13.53 -20.29
CA ARG A 30 -7.66 -13.05 -20.93
C ARG A 30 -7.92 -12.14 -22.14
N SER A 31 -9.16 -11.96 -22.56
CA SER A 31 -9.52 -11.04 -23.66
C SER A 31 -9.67 -9.59 -23.19
N LEU A 32 -9.69 -9.36 -21.87
CA LEU A 32 -9.74 -8.03 -21.28
C LEU A 32 -8.52 -7.18 -21.72
N PRO A 33 -8.73 -5.92 -22.09
CA PRO A 33 -7.64 -5.06 -22.55
C PRO A 33 -6.69 -4.75 -21.38
N ALA A 34 -5.39 -5.03 -21.50
CA ALA A 34 -4.37 -4.87 -20.44
C ALA A 34 -4.19 -3.43 -19.88
N HIS A 35 -4.81 -2.43 -20.52
CA HIS A 35 -4.62 -1.00 -20.23
C HIS A 35 -4.98 -0.58 -18.78
N PRO A 36 -6.06 -1.08 -18.14
CA PRO A 36 -6.36 -0.82 -16.73
C PRO A 36 -5.32 -1.41 -15.77
N LEU A 37 -4.73 -2.57 -16.08
CA LEU A 37 -3.64 -3.15 -15.27
C LEU A 37 -2.39 -2.26 -15.32
N SER A 38 -1.99 -1.84 -16.52
CA SER A 38 -0.84 -0.94 -16.69
C SER A 38 -1.09 0.42 -16.04
N MET A 39 -2.27 1.02 -16.17
CA MET A 39 -2.58 2.29 -15.49
C MET A 39 -2.63 2.15 -13.97
N LEU A 40 -3.11 1.01 -13.44
CA LEU A 40 -3.10 0.78 -12.00
C LEU A 40 -1.66 0.64 -11.50
N LEU A 41 -0.87 -0.24 -12.12
CA LEU A 41 0.54 -0.44 -11.76
C LEU A 41 1.34 0.86 -11.90
N THR A 42 1.10 1.63 -12.96
CA THR A 42 1.79 2.91 -13.16
C THR A 42 1.30 3.97 -12.18
N GLY A 43 0.00 4.06 -11.89
CA GLY A 43 -0.57 4.98 -10.89
C GLY A 43 -0.21 4.63 -9.44
N ILE A 44 0.12 3.37 -9.17
CA ILE A 44 0.67 2.89 -7.91
C ILE A 44 2.13 3.33 -7.75
N VAL A 45 2.91 3.26 -8.83
CA VAL A 45 4.29 3.77 -8.88
C VAL A 45 4.32 5.31 -8.85
N ASP A 46 3.38 5.98 -9.54
CA ASP A 46 3.25 7.44 -9.60
C ASP A 46 2.50 8.06 -8.41
N ALA A 47 1.80 7.29 -7.57
CA ALA A 47 1.44 7.75 -6.21
C ALA A 47 2.71 8.09 -5.39
N GLY A 48 3.89 7.66 -5.86
CA GLY A 48 5.22 8.15 -5.48
C GLY A 48 5.46 9.64 -5.71
N VAL A 49 4.61 10.37 -6.44
CA VAL A 49 4.70 11.84 -6.58
C VAL A 49 4.30 12.57 -5.28
N MET A 50 3.55 11.91 -4.37
CA MET A 50 3.45 12.29 -2.95
C MET A 50 4.33 11.39 -2.05
N GLY A 51 5.45 10.88 -2.57
CA GLY A 51 6.53 10.19 -1.85
C GLY A 51 6.30 8.72 -1.46
N GLY A 52 5.15 8.12 -1.79
CA GLY A 52 4.92 6.67 -1.76
C GLY A 52 5.38 5.94 -0.49
N LEU A 53 5.91 4.72 -0.65
CA LEU A 53 6.49 3.90 0.42
C LEU A 53 7.54 4.66 1.24
N ALA A 54 8.43 5.39 0.57
CA ALA A 54 9.50 6.14 1.21
C ALA A 54 8.97 7.21 2.18
N ASN A 55 7.74 7.69 2.00
CA ASN A 55 7.10 8.60 2.93
C ASN A 55 6.58 7.90 4.19
N TYR A 56 6.07 6.66 4.08
CA TYR A 56 5.69 5.88 5.25
C TYR A 56 6.91 5.47 6.07
N GLU A 57 8.00 5.08 5.41
CA GLU A 57 9.25 4.77 6.09
C GLU A 57 9.80 5.98 6.87
N LYS A 58 9.79 7.16 6.24
CA LYS A 58 10.23 8.41 6.89
C LYS A 58 9.30 8.88 7.99
N ALA A 59 7.98 8.67 7.85
CA ALA A 59 6.99 9.15 8.81
C ALA A 59 6.86 8.24 10.03
N PHE A 60 6.89 6.91 9.84
CA PHE A 60 6.48 5.97 10.87
C PHE A 60 7.58 4.97 11.27
N PHE A 61 8.61 4.74 10.45
CA PHE A 61 9.56 3.64 10.69
C PHE A 61 10.88 4.11 11.33
N HIS A 62 10.99 5.37 11.74
CA HIS A 62 12.17 5.85 12.47
C HIS A 62 12.13 5.37 13.94
N PRO A 63 13.27 4.96 14.53
CA PRO A 63 13.32 4.48 15.92
C PRO A 63 12.70 5.40 16.96
N THR A 64 12.76 6.72 16.75
CA THR A 64 12.15 7.73 17.64
C THR A 64 10.62 7.58 17.69
N TYR A 65 9.96 7.49 16.53
CA TYR A 65 8.50 7.32 16.45
C TYR A 65 8.06 6.04 17.16
N LEU A 66 8.79 4.94 16.96
CA LEU A 66 8.50 3.65 17.59
C LEU A 66 8.63 3.67 19.12
N GLN A 67 9.52 4.50 19.66
CA GLN A 67 9.68 4.67 21.11
C GLN A 67 8.63 5.60 21.70
N GLU A 68 8.22 6.63 20.96
CA GLU A 68 7.21 7.60 21.36
C GLU A 68 5.78 7.04 21.25
N HIS A 69 5.55 6.10 20.33
CA HIS A 69 4.25 5.49 20.03
C HIS A 69 4.31 3.95 20.07
N PRO A 70 4.61 3.33 21.22
CA PRO A 70 4.60 1.87 21.34
C PRO A 70 3.22 1.24 21.03
N GLU A 71 2.13 2.00 21.20
CA GLU A 71 0.77 1.59 20.84
C GLU A 71 0.54 1.40 19.34
N ASP A 72 1.36 2.04 18.50
CA ASP A 72 1.28 1.95 17.04
C ASP A 72 2.08 0.78 16.48
N GLN A 73 2.80 0.02 17.33
CA GLN A 73 3.70 -1.04 16.89
C GLN A 73 3.01 -2.10 16.01
N ASP A 74 1.82 -2.57 16.42
CA ASP A 74 1.04 -3.56 15.66
C ASP A 74 0.57 -3.01 14.31
N LYS A 75 0.17 -1.72 14.29
CA LYS A 75 -0.26 -1.01 13.07
C LYS A 75 0.91 -0.82 12.10
N ILE A 76 2.09 -0.48 12.62
CA ILE A 76 3.31 -0.34 11.82
C ILE A 76 3.72 -1.67 11.21
N GLU A 77 3.65 -2.76 11.98
CA GLU A 77 3.94 -4.10 11.46
C GLU A 77 2.94 -4.51 10.38
N THR A 78 1.65 -4.20 10.57
CA THR A 78 0.60 -4.39 9.55
C THR A 78 0.93 -3.61 8.28
N LEU A 79 1.32 -2.33 8.39
CA LEU A 79 1.69 -1.51 7.24
C LEU A 79 2.89 -2.12 6.48
N LYS A 80 3.92 -2.59 7.20
CA LYS A 80 5.07 -3.29 6.58
C LYS A 80 4.67 -4.56 5.84
N GLN A 81 3.78 -5.36 6.41
CA GLN A 81 3.27 -6.57 5.75
C GLN A 81 2.50 -6.23 4.47
N LEU A 82 1.63 -5.22 4.52
CA LEU A 82 0.86 -4.78 3.36
C LEU A 82 1.77 -4.26 2.24
N ILE A 83 2.84 -3.54 2.59
CA ILE A 83 3.88 -3.12 1.65
C ILE A 83 4.59 -4.32 1.04
N ALA A 84 4.99 -5.30 1.86
CA ALA A 84 5.69 -6.50 1.38
C ALA A 84 4.81 -7.31 0.41
N LEU A 85 3.51 -7.42 0.68
CA LEU A 85 2.53 -8.06 -0.20
C LEU A 85 2.35 -7.34 -1.54
N GLN A 86 2.68 -6.05 -1.61
CA GLN A 86 2.56 -5.26 -2.83
C GLN A 86 3.77 -5.39 -3.76
N VAL A 87 4.97 -5.59 -3.21
CA VAL A 87 6.23 -5.71 -3.96
C VAL A 87 6.52 -7.16 -4.38
N GLY A 88 5.94 -8.14 -3.68
CA GLY A 88 6.07 -9.58 -3.95
C GLY A 88 5.14 -10.08 -5.05
#